data_AF-A0A2J4YHE1-F1
#
_entry.id   AF-A0A2J4YHE1-F1
#
_cell.length_a   1.000
_cell.length_b   1.000
_cell.length_c   1.000
_cell.angle_alpha   90.00
_cell.angle_beta   90.00
_cell.angle_gamma   90.00
#
_symmetry.space_group_name_H-M   'P 1'
#
loop_
_entity.id
_entity.type
_entity.pdbx_description
1 polymer ?
#
loop_
_entity_poly.entity_id
_entity_poly.type
_entity_poly.pdbx_seq_one_letter_code
_entity_poly.pdbx_strand_id
1 'polypeptide(L)'
;RNTLTSNQSILMSLVDGPFKKLIGGWKFIPLSPEACKIEFHLDFEFTNKLIEMAFGRIFKELAMNMVQAFTTRAKEVYSVG
;
A
#
# COMPACT_ATOMS: atom_id res chain seq x y z
N ARG A 1 5.25 -5.52 9.72
CA ARG A 1 4.39 -4.99 10.80
C ARG A 1 3.86 -3.64 10.34
N ASN A 2 2.68 -3.23 10.81
CA ASN A 2 2.10 -1.94 10.44
C ASN A 2 2.13 -0.96 11.61
N THR A 3 2.44 0.30 11.33
CA THR A 3 2.39 1.41 12.29
C THR A 3 1.49 2.49 11.71
N LEU A 4 0.44 2.85 12.44
CA LEU A 4 -0.55 3.84 12.02
C LEU A 4 -0.28 5.19 12.71
N THR A 5 -0.26 6.25 11.91
CA THR A 5 -0.39 7.63 12.40
C THR A 5 -1.71 8.19 11.86
N SER A 6 -2.64 8.46 12.78
CA SER A 6 -4.02 8.82 12.44
C SER A 6 -4.07 9.98 11.44
N ASN A 7 -4.88 9.83 10.38
CA ASN A 7 -5.09 10.81 9.30
C ASN A 7 -3.81 11.28 8.58
N GLN A 8 -2.67 10.61 8.75
CA GLN A 8 -1.40 11.02 8.14
C GLN A 8 -0.75 9.89 7.35
N SER A 9 -0.58 8.72 7.95
CA SER A 9 0.15 7.63 7.29
C SER A 9 -0.08 6.25 7.91
N ILE A 10 0.22 5.23 7.11
CA ILE A 10 0.38 3.84 7.57
C ILE A 10 1.73 3.38 7.07
N LEU A 11 2.68 3.15 7.97
CA LEU A 11 3.98 2.58 7.63
C LEU A 11 3.92 1.06 7.69
N MET A 12 4.48 0.42 6.67
CA MET A 12 4.52 -1.02 6.50
C MET A 12 5.97 -1.50 6.50
N SER A 13 6.21 -2.58 7.23
CA SER A 13 7.47 -3.33 7.24
C SER A 13 7.19 -4.80 7.00
N LEU A 14 8.18 -5.54 6.53
CA LEU A 14 8.10 -6.99 6.43
C LEU A 14 7.84 -7.62 7.81
N VAL A 15 6.98 -8.63 7.87
CA VAL A 15 6.91 -9.57 9.02
C VAL A 15 7.43 -10.92 8.55
N ASP A 16 6.84 -11.39 7.46
CA ASP A 16 7.13 -12.67 6.84
C ASP A 16 6.80 -12.59 5.34
N GLY A 17 7.32 -13.53 4.56
CA GLY A 17 7.06 -13.67 3.14
C GLY A 17 8.34 -13.88 2.32
N PRO A 18 8.20 -14.03 1.00
CA PRO A 18 9.30 -14.35 0.09
C PRO A 18 10.22 -13.14 -0.21
N PHE A 19 10.27 -12.17 0.70
CA PHE A 19 10.99 -10.92 0.55
C PHE A 19 12.18 -10.88 1.50
N LYS A 20 13.33 -10.43 1.00
CA LYS A 20 14.45 -10.00 1.83
C LYS A 20 14.20 -8.61 2.40
N LYS A 21 13.46 -7.77 1.66
CA LYS A 21 13.04 -6.45 2.08
C LYS A 21 11.63 -6.20 1.58
N LEU A 22 10.79 -5.65 2.44
CA LEU A 22 9.50 -5.08 2.08
C LEU A 22 9.24 -3.94 3.05
N ILE A 23 9.36 -2.72 2.58
CA ILE A 23 9.03 -1.51 3.32
C ILE A 23 8.20 -0.62 2.44
N GLY A 24 7.29 0.12 3.05
CA GLY A 24 6.41 0.98 2.28
C GLY A 24 5.36 1.59 3.17
N GLY A 25 4.31 2.05 2.56
CA GLY A 25 3.21 2.59 3.31
C GLY A 25 2.31 3.50 2.51
N TRP A 26 1.32 3.99 3.23
CA TRP A 26 0.32 4.92 2.76
C TRP A 26 0.62 6.30 3.33
N LYS A 27 0.44 7.32 2.50
CA LYS A 27 0.38 8.72 2.94
C LYS A 27 -0.97 9.30 2.57
N PHE A 28 -1.53 10.04 3.52
CA PHE A 28 -2.78 10.78 3.37
C PHE A 28 -2.44 12.26 3.34
N ILE A 29 -2.66 12.89 2.19
CA ILE A 29 -2.34 14.28 1.95
C ILE A 29 -3.67 15.03 1.82
N PRO A 30 -4.03 15.88 2.80
CA PRO A 30 -5.23 16.68 2.70
C PRO A 30 -5.10 17.66 1.54
N LEU A 31 -6.14 17.73 0.70
CA LEU A 31 -6.22 18.67 -0.42
C LEU A 31 -7.26 19.76 -0.15
N SER A 32 -8.36 19.41 0.52
CA SER A 32 -9.39 20.31 1.06
C SER A 32 -10.06 19.63 2.25
N PRO A 33 -11.02 20.28 2.94
CA PRO A 33 -11.77 19.62 4.02
C PRO A 33 -12.54 18.36 3.56
N GLU A 34 -12.93 18.31 2.28
CA GLU A 34 -13.70 17.22 1.67
C GLU A 34 -12.87 16.33 0.72
N ALA A 35 -11.58 16.63 0.53
CA ALA A 35 -10.74 15.91 -0.42
C ALA A 35 -9.38 15.53 0.17
N CYS A 36 -8.99 14.28 -0.05
CA CYS A 36 -7.69 13.74 0.34
C CYS A 36 -7.05 13.01 -0.85
N LYS A 37 -5.76 13.27 -1.08
CA LYS A 37 -4.93 12.46 -1.96
C LYS A 37 -4.32 11.32 -1.15
N ILE A 38 -4.33 10.13 -1.73
CA ILE A 38 -3.70 8.95 -1.15
C ILE A 38 -2.50 8.58 -2.02
N GLU A 39 -1.35 8.36 -1.38
CA GLU A 39 -0.16 7.85 -2.05
C GLU A 39 0.23 6.51 -1.42
N PHE A 40 0.50 5.52 -2.26
CA PHE A 40 1.03 4.23 -1.85
C PHE A 40 2.43 4.06 -2.42
N HIS A 41 3.39 3.74 -1.55
CA HIS A 41 4.76 3.45 -1.95
C HIS A 41 5.19 2.10 -1.38
N LEU A 42 5.95 1.35 -2.16
CA LEU A 42 6.46 0.04 -1.77
C LEU A 42 7.85 -0.16 -2.38
N ASP A 43 8.80 -0.47 -1.52
CA ASP A 43 10.19 -0.78 -1.83
C ASP A 43 10.47 -2.20 -1.32
N PHE A 44 10.85 -3.08 -2.23
CA PHE A 44 10.96 -4.50 -1.96
C PHE A 44 12.15 -5.15 -2.67
N GLU A 45 12.61 -6.25 -2.09
CA GLU A 45 13.64 -7.12 -2.63
C GLU A 45 13.20 -8.57 -2.38
N PHE A 46 13.17 -9.40 -3.42
CA PHE A 46 12.87 -10.83 -3.27
C PHE A 46 14.08 -11.60 -2.74
N THR A 47 13.84 -12.74 -2.09
CA THR A 47 14.92 -13.59 -1.57
C THR A 47 15.71 -14.31 -2.67
N ASN A 48 15.12 -14.54 -3.85
CA ASN A 48 15.81 -15.09 -5.02
C ASN A 48 15.15 -14.73 -6.36
N LYS A 49 15.90 -14.92 -7.46
CA LYS A 49 15.49 -14.58 -8.83
C LYS A 49 14.32 -15.42 -9.37
N LEU A 50 14.14 -16.66 -8.92
CA LEU A 50 13.03 -17.51 -9.38
C LEU A 50 11.70 -16.95 -8.87
N ILE A 51 11.65 -16.54 -7.60
CA ILE A 51 10.50 -15.88 -6.99
C ILE A 51 10.26 -14.53 -7.69
N GLU A 52 11.31 -13.75 -7.94
CA GLU A 52 11.18 -12.49 -8.69
C GLU A 52 10.56 -12.70 -10.08
N MET A 53 10.93 -13.75 -10.81
CA MET A 53 10.33 -14.06 -12.11
C MET A 53 8.87 -14.49 -11.99
N ALA A 54 8.52 -15.27 -10.97
CA ALA A 54 7.15 -15.73 -10.75
C ALA A 54 6.22 -14.56 -10.36
N PHE A 55 6.69 -13.65 -9.53
CA PHE A 55 5.87 -12.59 -8.93
C PHE A 55 6.04 -11.22 -9.60
N GLY A 56 7.18 -10.93 -10.24
CA GLY A 56 7.51 -9.60 -10.75
C GLY A 56 6.48 -9.04 -11.74
N ARG A 57 5.91 -9.91 -12.59
CA ARG A 57 4.85 -9.52 -13.55
C ARG A 57 3.53 -9.15 -12.85
N ILE A 58 3.19 -9.85 -11.78
CA ILE A 58 1.91 -9.71 -11.08
C ILE A 58 2.02 -8.64 -9.97
N PHE A 59 3.22 -8.39 -9.45
CA PHE A 59 3.42 -7.50 -8.32
C PHE A 59 2.98 -6.06 -8.59
N LYS A 60 3.22 -5.56 -9.80
CA LYS A 60 2.72 -4.25 -10.22
C LYS A 60 1.19 -4.19 -10.20
N GLU A 61 0.53 -5.26 -10.66
CA GLU A 61 -0.93 -5.37 -10.63
C GLU A 61 -1.45 -5.48 -9.19
N LEU A 62 -0.76 -6.21 -8.32
CA LEU A 62 -1.07 -6.28 -6.90
C LEU A 62 -1.02 -4.90 -6.24
N ALA A 63 0.03 -4.11 -6.50
CA ALA A 63 0.15 -2.75 -5.97
C ALA A 63 -1.00 -1.85 -6.42
N MET A 64 -1.41 -1.94 -7.70
CA MET A 64 -2.58 -1.21 -8.22
C MET A 64 -3.88 -1.67 -7.56
N ASN A 65 -4.07 -2.98 -7.39
CA ASN A 65 -5.23 -3.55 -6.72
C ASN A 65 -5.32 -3.11 -5.26
N MET A 66 -4.19 -2.94 -4.57
CA MET A 66 -4.17 -2.38 -3.21
C MET A 66 -4.69 -0.94 -3.18
N VAL A 67 -4.24 -0.07 -4.11
CA VAL A 67 -4.72 1.32 -4.20
C VAL A 67 -6.22 1.36 -4.48
N GLN A 68 -6.70 0.51 -5.40
CA GLN A 68 -8.11 0.41 -5.72
C GLN A 68 -8.93 -0.07 -4.51
N ALA A 69 -8.50 -1.15 -3.85
CA ALA A 69 -9.19 -1.70 -2.68
C ALA A 69 -9.25 -0.68 -1.53
N PHE A 70 -8.17 0.06 -1.28
CA PHE A 70 -8.14 1.12 -0.29
C PHE A 70 -9.14 2.24 -0.63
N THR A 71 -9.15 2.68 -1.89
CA THR A 71 -10.06 3.74 -2.35
C THR A 71 -11.52 3.29 -2.26
N THR A 72 -11.83 2.05 -2.66
CA THR A 72 -13.18 1.47 -2.52
C THR A 72 -13.59 1.42 -1.05
N ARG A 73 -12.72 0.94 -0.16
CA ARG A 73 -13.03 0.88 1.27
C ARG A 73 -13.24 2.26 1.88
N ALA A 74 -12.44 3.25 1.48
CA ALA A 74 -12.62 4.63 1.92
C ALA A 74 -13.98 5.17 1.48
N LYS A 75 -14.43 4.87 0.25
CA LYS A 75 -15.80 5.20 -0.18
C LYS A 75 -16.83 4.52 0.71
N GLU A 76 -16.74 3.23 0.98
CA GLU A 76 -17.74 2.55 1.84
C GLU A 76 -17.84 3.10 3.26
N VAL A 77 -16.72 3.50 3.86
CA VAL A 77 -16.66 3.98 5.25
C VAL A 77 -17.02 5.46 5.35
N TYR A 78 -16.63 6.26 4.35
CA TYR A 78 -16.70 7.73 4.40
C TYR A 78 -17.57 8.34 3.30
N SER A 79 -18.24 7.57 2.46
CA SER A 79 -19.28 8.10 1.58
C SER A 79 -20.40 8.64 2.45
N VAL A 80 -20.43 9.96 2.58
CA VAL A 80 -21.55 10.70 3.11
C VAL A 80 -22.68 10.55 2.10
N GLY A 81 -23.83 10.04 2.55
CA GLY A 81 -25.09 10.20 1.81
C GLY A 81 -25.50 11.66 1.75
#